data_AF-A0A0C1QX75-F1
#
_entry.id   AF-A0A0C1QX75-F1
#
_cell.length_a   1.000
_cell.length_b   1.000
_cell.length_c   1.000
_cell.angle_alpha   90.00
_cell.angle_beta   90.00
_cell.angle_gamma   90.00
#
_symmetry.space_group_name_H-M   'P 1'
#
loop_
_entity.id
_entity.type
_entity.pdbx_description
1 polymer ?
#
loop_
_entity_poly.entity_id
_entity_poly.type
_entity_poly.pdbx_seq_one_letter_code
_entity_poly.pdbx_strand_id
1 'polypeptide(L)' 'MFGKVIDMNNTDAFVELTEGITINVSVSKLPNHIRVGDKVDVSFSNTSNMLNNKIVDFL' A
#
# COMPACT_ATOMS: atom_id res chain seq x y z
N MET A 1 -10.11 4.32 -1.95
CA MET A 1 -9.62 4.09 -3.32
C MET A 1 -9.32 2.62 -3.46
N PHE A 2 -9.75 1.97 -4.54
CA PHE A 2 -9.58 0.53 -4.68
C PHE A 2 -8.23 0.16 -5.27
N GLY A 3 -7.66 -0.94 -4.77
CA GLY A 3 -6.45 -1.54 -5.31
C GLY A 3 -6.43 -3.05 -5.11
N LYS A 4 -5.43 -3.71 -5.69
CA LYS A 4 -5.19 -5.15 -5.60
C LYS A 4 -3.92 -5.40 -4.80
N VAL A 5 -3.97 -6.29 -3.81
CA VAL A 5 -2.75 -6.73 -3.11
C VAL A 5 -1.90 -7.52 -4.09
N ILE A 6 -0.68 -7.07 -4.34
CA ILE A 6 0.25 -7.73 -5.27
C ILE A 6 1.36 -8.50 -4.54
N ASP A 7 1.66 -8.10 -3.30
CA ASP A 7 2.60 -8.80 -2.42
C ASP A 7 2.29 -8.45 -0.95
N MET A 8 2.64 -9.33 0.00
CA MET A 8 2.48 -9.05 1.42
C MET A 8 3.37 -9.92 2.31
N ASN A 9 3.70 -9.39 3.49
CA ASN A 9 4.28 -10.12 4.59
C ASN A 9 3.44 -9.91 5.87
N ASN A 10 4.00 -10.21 7.04
CA ASN A 10 3.28 -10.12 8.30
C ASN A 10 3.00 -8.68 8.78
N THR A 11 3.72 -7.68 8.27
CA THR A 11 3.64 -6.28 8.72
C THR A 11 3.08 -5.35 7.65
N ASP A 12 3.40 -5.62 6.39
CA ASP A 12 3.18 -4.74 5.25
C ASP A 12 2.59 -5.48 4.04
N ALA A 13 1.84 -4.74 3.25
CA ALA A 13 1.28 -5.18 1.98
C ALA A 13 1.56 -4.14 0.90
N PHE A 14 1.87 -4.61 -0.30
CA PHE A 14 1.97 -3.79 -1.50
C PHE A 14 0.66 -3.89 -2.28
N VAL A 15 0.07 -2.74 -2.56
CA VAL A 15 -1.22 -2.63 -3.24
C VAL A 15 -1.04 -1.85 -4.54
N GLU A 16 -1.39 -2.47 -5.66
CA GLU A 16 -1.47 -1.83 -6.96
C GLU A 16 -2.83 -1.13 -7.11
N LEU A 17 -2.79 0.16 -7.37
CA LEU A 17 -3.96 0.99 -7.63
C LEU A 17 -4.29 0.99 -9.12
N THR A 18 -5.50 1.42 -9.48
CA THR A 18 -6.02 1.39 -10.86
C THR A 18 -5.15 2.14 -11.88
N GLU A 19 -4.28 3.05 -11.45
CA GLU A 19 -3.39 3.85 -12.29
C GLU A 19 -1.96 3.28 -12.40
N GLY A 20 -1.73 2.04 -11.95
CA GLY A 20 -0.40 1.41 -11.94
C GLY A 20 0.52 1.91 -10.82
N ILE A 21 0.00 2.73 -9.91
CA ILE A 21 0.71 3.20 -8.73
C ILE A 21 0.70 2.07 -7.70
N THR A 22 1.88 1.69 -7.21
CA THR A 22 2.00 0.76 -6.08
C THR A 22 2.23 1.53 -4.79
N ILE A 23 1.44 1.24 -3.77
CA ILE A 23 1.59 1.82 -2.43
C ILE A 23 1.93 0.73 -1.42
N ASN A 24 2.68 1.11 -0.39
CA ASN A 24 2.88 0.28 0.79
C ASN A 24 1.84 0.63 1.85
N VAL A 25 1.22 -0.39 2.43
CA VAL A 25 0.19 -0.24 3.45
C VAL A 25 0.50 -1.23 4.57
N SER A 26 0.40 -0.79 5.83
CA SER A 26 0.49 -1.73 6.94
C SER A 26 -0.70 -2.71 6.91
N VAL A 27 -0.42 -4.00 7.10
CA VAL A 27 -1.45 -5.06 7.18
C VAL A 27 -2.47 -4.77 8.28
N SER A 28 -2.09 -4.04 9.33
CA SER A 28 -2.99 -3.59 10.41
C SER A 28 -4.12 -2.67 9.94
N LYS A 29 -3.96 -2.01 8.78
CA LYS A 29 -4.97 -1.15 8.16
C LYS A 29 -5.82 -1.88 7.12
N LEU A 30 -5.56 -3.16 6.88
CA LEU A 30 -6.29 -3.99 5.93
C LEU A 30 -7.30 -4.89 6.66
N PRO A 31 -8.33 -5.38 5.96
CA PRO A 31 -9.24 -6.39 6.50
C PRO A 31 -8.49 -7.64 6.99
N ASN A 32 -9.01 -8.27 8.02
CA ASN A 32 -8.47 -9.54 8.50
C ASN A 32 -8.50 -10.60 7.39
N HIS A 33 -7.50 -11.48 7.41
CA HIS A 33 -7.34 -12.58 6.44
C HIS A 33 -7.12 -12.17 4.98
N ILE A 34 -6.63 -10.94 4.75
CA ILE A 34 -6.25 -10.48 3.42
C ILE A 34 -5.15 -11.35 2.81
N ARG A 35 -5.20 -11.54 1.49
CA ARG A 35 -4.22 -12.32 0.72
C ARG A 35 -3.79 -11.56 -0.54
N VAL A 36 -2.65 -11.97 -1.08
CA VAL A 36 -2.23 -11.57 -2.43
C VAL A 36 -3.32 -11.94 -3.44
N GLY A 37 -3.68 -10.97 -4.28
CA GLY A 37 -4.75 -11.07 -5.27
C GLY A 37 -6.06 -10.41 -4.86
N ASP A 38 -6.28 -10.17 -3.57
CA ASP A 38 -7.51 -9.58 -3.07
C ASP A 38 -7.63 -8.10 -3.45
N LYS A 39 -8.87 -7.67 -3.66
CA LYS A 39 -9.21 -6.25 -3.84
C LYS A 39 -9.49 -5.60 -2.49
N VAL A 40 -8.82 -4.49 -2.23
CA VAL A 40 -8.95 -3.73 -0.98
C VAL A 40 -9.38 -2.30 -1.28
N ASP A 41 -10.23 -1.76 -0.41
CA ASP A 41 -10.47 -0.32 -0.37
C ASP A 41 -9.43 0.31 0.57
N VAL A 42 -8.45 0.98 -0.04
CA VAL A 42 -7.49 1.80 0.69
C VAL A 42 -8.12 3.19 0.81
N SER A 43 -8.93 3.37 1.86
CA SER A 43 -9.40 4.69 2.24
C SER A 43 -8.26 5.41 2.96
N PHE A 44 -7.59 6.34 2.28
CA PHE A 44 -6.66 7.24 2.95
C PHE A 44 -7.45 8.19 3.85
N SER A 45 -7.70 7.81 5.10
CA SER A 45 -8.24 8.72 6.10
C SER A 45 -7.13 9.69 6.54
N ASN A 46 -6.73 10.64 5.68
CA ASN A 46 -5.86 11.77 5.99
C ASN A 46 -4.68 11.51 6.97
N THR A 47 -4.09 10.32 6.98
CA THR A 47 -2.76 10.14 7.56
C THR A 47 -1.76 10.55 6.51
N SER A 48 -1.60 11.87 6.41
CA SER A 48 -0.34 12.51 6.04
C SER A 48 0.83 11.72 6.65
N ASN A 49 1.92 11.58 5.89
CA ASN A 49 3.25 11.09 6.30
C ASN A 49 3.72 9.73 5.76
N MET A 50 3.38 9.35 4.53
CA MET A 50 4.25 8.44 3.77
C MET A 50 4.43 8.89 2.32
N LEU A 51 4.92 10.11 2.13
CA LEU A 51 5.71 10.43 0.94
C LEU A 51 7.14 9.95 1.25
N ASN A 52 7.51 8.74 0.80
CA ASN A 52 8.91 8.36 0.78
C ASN A 52 9.59 9.12 -0.37
N ASN A 53 9.93 10.39 -0.14
CA ASN A 53 10.65 11.23 -1.09
C ASN A 53 12.16 11.20 -0.84
N LYS A 54 12.78 10.02 -0.65
CA LYS A 54 14.23 9.94 -0.77
C LYS A 54 14.61 9.83 -2.25
N ILE A 55 14.70 10.99 -2.92
CA ILE A 55 15.65 11.13 -4.03
C ILE A 55 17.02 11.10 -3.35
N VAL A 56 17.70 9.96 -3.44
CA VAL A 56 19.10 9.88 -3.01
C VAL A 56 19.92 10.55 -4.10
N ASP A 57 20.30 11.80 -3.86
CA ASP A 57 21.21 12.54 -4.73
C ASP A 57 22.64 12.06 -4.42
N PHE A 58 23.24 11.30 -5.34
CA PHE A 58 24.65 10.94 -5.27
C PHE A 58 25.43 12.00 -6.06
N LEU A 59 25.72 13.13 -5.41
CA LEU A 59 26.72 14.10 -5.85
C LEU A 59 28.10 13.79 -5.25
#